data_AF-A0A5E7CQF1-F1
#
_entry.id   AF-A0A5E7CQF1-F1
#
_cell.length_a   1.000
_cell.length_b   1.000
_cell.length_c   1.000
_cell.angle_alpha   90.00
_cell.angle_beta   90.00
_cell.angle_gamma   90.00
#
_symmetry.space_group_name_H-M   'P 1'
#
loop_
_entity.id
_entity.type
_entity.pdbx_description
1 polymer ?
#
loop_
_entity_poly.entity_id
_entity_poly.type
_entity_poly.pdbx_seq_one_letter_code
_entity_poly.pdbx_strand_id
1 'polypeptide(L)'
;MPPTDWPLELVEARDSVPVERHHSGIDIVLELNIPQPWRERFIQASIGSTLLIDGLYATDWKQFLAEWEAEMRHLEAHSAASNKPNLD
;
A
#
# COMPACT_ATOMS: atom_id res chain seq x y z
N MET A 1 -17.90 14.18 12.78
CA MET A 1 -17.97 13.29 11.61
C MET A 1 -16.71 12.44 11.61
N PRO A 2 -16.77 11.11 11.46
CA PRO A 2 -15.56 10.40 11.07
C PRO A 2 -15.21 10.85 9.64
N PRO A 3 -13.92 10.89 9.23
CA PRO A 3 -13.57 11.25 7.87
C PRO A 3 -14.12 10.18 6.93
N THR A 4 -15.01 10.55 6.01
CA THR A 4 -15.62 9.65 5.01
C THR A 4 -14.69 9.43 3.80
N ASP A 5 -13.39 9.33 4.06
CA ASP A 5 -12.37 8.99 3.06
C ASP A 5 -11.60 7.78 3.61
N TRP A 6 -12.29 6.65 3.77
CA TRP A 6 -11.55 5.40 3.86
C TRP A 6 -10.90 5.21 2.48
N PRO A 7 -9.56 5.14 2.39
CA PRO A 7 -8.89 4.75 1.16
C PRO A 7 -9.58 3.48 0.64
N LEU A 8 -9.80 3.35 -0.67
CA LEU A 8 -10.24 2.08 -1.29
C LEU A 8 -9.67 0.90 -0.50
N GLU A 9 -10.52 -0.03 -0.05
CA GLU A 9 -10.05 -1.11 0.80
C GLU A 9 -8.84 -1.76 0.14
N LEU A 10 -7.82 -2.12 0.93
CA LEU A 10 -6.52 -2.58 0.43
C LEU A 10 -6.65 -3.63 -0.70
N VAL A 11 -7.65 -4.50 -0.59
CA VAL A 11 -8.03 -5.52 -1.59
C VAL A 11 -8.48 -4.89 -2.91
N GLU A 12 -9.35 -3.89 -2.86
CA GLU A 12 -9.81 -3.15 -4.03
C GLU A 12 -8.67 -2.39 -4.70
N ALA A 13 -7.79 -1.76 -3.92
CA ALA A 13 -6.60 -1.11 -4.45
C ALA A 13 -5.70 -2.11 -5.19
N ARG A 14 -5.44 -3.29 -4.59
CA ARG A 14 -4.67 -4.37 -5.22
C ARG A 14 -5.28 -4.82 -6.54
N ASP A 15 -6.60 -5.04 -6.55
CA ASP A 15 -7.30 -5.67 -7.67
C ASP A 15 -7.60 -4.67 -8.80
N SER A 16 -7.60 -3.36 -8.50
CA SER A 16 -7.79 -2.27 -9.47
C SER A 16 -6.55 -1.94 -10.31
N VAL A 17 -5.35 -2.28 -9.85
CA VAL A 17 -4.09 -1.91 -10.51
C VAL A 17 -3.65 -3.03 -11.47
N PRO A 18 -3.68 -2.79 -12.80
CA PRO A 18 -3.26 -3.79 -13.78
C PRO A 18 -1.75 -4.02 -13.68
N VAL A 19 -1.37 -5.29 -13.82
CA VAL A 19 0.03 -5.71 -13.97
C VAL A 19 0.31 -5.93 -15.44
N GLU A 20 1.38 -5.30 -15.93
CA GLU A 20 1.81 -5.37 -17.32
C GLU A 20 3.16 -6.11 -17.40
N ARG A 21 3.28 -7.03 -18.37
CA ARG A 21 4.55 -7.70 -18.65
C ARG A 21 5.42 -6.76 -19.49
N HIS A 22 6.48 -6.22 -18.90
CA HIS A 22 7.44 -5.37 -19.60
C HIS A 22 8.26 -6.18 -20.62
N HIS A 23 8.79 -5.50 -21.65
CA HIS A 23 9.59 -6.14 -22.70
C HIS A 23 10.87 -6.81 -22.18
N SER A 24 11.38 -6.38 -21.02
CA SER A 24 12.50 -7.02 -20.32
C SER A 24 12.13 -8.34 -19.62
N GLY A 25 10.85 -8.72 -19.63
CA GLY A 25 10.34 -9.92 -18.96
C GLY A 25 9.91 -9.70 -17.50
N ILE A 26 10.06 -8.48 -16.97
CA ILE A 26 9.68 -8.12 -15.60
C ILE A 26 8.24 -7.64 -15.58
N ASP A 27 7.49 -7.98 -14.53
CA ASP A 27 6.13 -7.47 -14.30
C ASP A 27 6.19 -6.08 -13.65
N ILE A 28 5.50 -5.11 -14.26
CA ILE A 28 5.42 -3.74 -13.80
C ILE A 28 3.98 -3.30 -13.55
N VAL A 29 3.81 -2.25 -12.76
CA VAL A 29 2.58 -1.48 -12.64
C VAL A 29 2.86 -0.04 -13.05
N LEU A 30 1.91 0.58 -13.75
CA LEU A 30 2.02 1.98 -14.14
C LEU A 30 1.57 2.87 -12.98
N GLU A 31 2.38 3.84 -12.61
CA GLU A 31 2.08 4.80 -11.53
C GLU A 31 0.70 5.46 -11.70
N LEU A 32 0.38 5.85 -12.93
CA LEU A 32 -0.89 6.51 -13.29
C LEU A 32 -2.12 5.63 -13.05
N ASN A 33 -1.96 4.31 -13.07
CA ASN A 33 -3.04 3.36 -12.82
C ASN A 33 -3.24 3.09 -11.32
N ILE A 34 -2.31 3.51 -10.46
CA ILE A 34 -2.46 3.38 -9.02
C ILE A 34 -3.45 4.45 -8.54
N PRO A 35 -4.55 4.08 -7.85
CA PRO A 35 -5.52 5.05 -7.35
C PRO A 35 -4.95 5.83 -6.16
N GLN A 36 -5.45 7.05 -5.95
CA GLN A 36 -5.18 7.79 -4.72
C GLN A 36 -6.03 7.24 -3.57
N PRO A 37 -5.54 7.29 -2.31
CA PRO A 37 -4.25 7.84 -1.86
C PRO A 37 -3.07 6.85 -1.95
N TRP A 38 -3.29 5.65 -2.53
CA TRP A 38 -2.29 4.58 -2.54
C TRP A 38 -1.07 4.90 -3.39
N ARG A 39 -1.25 5.64 -4.49
CA ARG A 39 -0.14 6.12 -5.32
C ARG A 39 0.87 6.92 -4.51
N GLU A 40 0.41 7.96 -3.81
CA GLU A 40 1.28 8.80 -3.00
C GLU A 40 2.00 8.01 -1.92
N ARG A 41 1.27 7.16 -1.19
CA ARG A 41 1.86 6.33 -0.13
C ARG A 41 2.93 5.38 -0.68
N PHE A 42 2.67 4.76 -1.84
CA PHE A 42 3.62 3.85 -2.47
C PHE A 42 4.86 4.59 -2.97
N ILE A 43 4.71 5.77 -3.58
CA ILE A 43 5.84 6.60 -4.02
C ILE A 43 6.70 7.00 -2.81
N GLN A 44 6.08 7.43 -1.70
CA GLN A 44 6.82 7.79 -0.49
C GLN A 44 7.58 6.59 0.10
N ALA A 45 6.96 5.40 0.13
CA ALA A 45 7.64 4.17 0.57
C ALA A 45 8.75 3.72 -0.40
N SER A 46 8.66 4.12 -1.67
CA SER A 46 9.63 3.76 -2.71
C SER A 46 10.81 4.74 -2.83
N ILE A 47 10.88 5.80 -2.03
CA ILE A 47 11.97 6.77 -2.08
C ILE A 47 13.32 6.06 -1.82
N GLY A 48 14.25 6.20 -2.76
CA GLY A 48 15.57 5.56 -2.71
C GLY A 48 15.63 4.17 -3.33
N SER A 49 14.50 3.64 -3.84
CA SER A 49 14.47 2.39 -4.61
C SER A 49 14.95 2.60 -6.05
N THR A 50 15.48 1.54 -6.67
CA THR A 50 15.80 1.55 -8.10
C THR A 50 14.52 1.28 -8.88
N LEU A 51 14.02 2.28 -9.62
CA LEU A 51 12.82 2.15 -10.45
C LEU A 51 13.18 1.94 -11.92
N LEU A 52 12.33 1.23 -12.66
CA LEU A 52 12.41 1.23 -14.13
C LEU A 52 11.81 2.53 -14.66
N ILE A 53 12.37 3.05 -15.77
CA ILE A 53 11.82 4.24 -16.44
C ILE A 53 10.36 4.01 -16.86
N ASP A 54 10.04 2.77 -17.25
CA ASP A 54 8.76 2.39 -17.82
C ASP A 54 7.70 1.98 -16.78
N GLY A 55 8.05 1.90 -15.49
CA GLY A 55 7.09 1.56 -14.44
C GLY A 55 7.69 1.14 -13.11
N LEU A 56 6.81 0.89 -12.15
CA LEU A 56 7.15 0.41 -10.81
C LEU A 56 7.08 -1.12 -10.79
N TYR A 57 7.91 -1.79 -10.00
CA TYR A 57 7.86 -3.24 -9.93
C TYR A 57 6.53 -3.72 -9.34
N ALA A 58 5.87 -4.66 -10.03
CA ALA A 58 4.61 -5.23 -9.55
C ALA A 58 4.80 -6.03 -8.25
N THR A 59 6.00 -6.55 -8.01
CA THR A 59 6.39 -7.20 -6.74
C THR A 59 6.36 -6.22 -5.59
N ASP A 60 6.95 -5.04 -5.79
CA ASP A 60 7.09 -4.01 -4.74
C ASP A 60 5.73 -3.43 -4.40
N TRP A 61 4.86 -3.25 -5.40
CA TRP A 61 3.46 -2.87 -5.17
C TRP A 61 2.73 -3.87 -4.27
N LYS A 62 2.84 -5.17 -4.55
CA LYS A 62 2.22 -6.23 -3.75
C LYS A 62 2.81 -6.28 -2.33
N GLN A 63 4.13 -6.12 -2.21
CA GLN A 63 4.83 -6.12 -0.93
C GLN A 63 4.38 -4.95 -0.07
N PHE A 64 4.36 -3.73 -0.64
CA PHE A 64 3.90 -2.53 0.04
C PHE A 64 2.49 -2.70 0.63
N LEU A 65 1.56 -3.26 -0.14
CA LEU A 65 0.19 -3.50 0.34
C LEU A 65 0.15 -4.49 1.50
N ALA A 66 0.92 -5.59 1.42
CA ALA A 66 0.99 -6.59 2.47
C ALA A 66 1.61 -6.03 3.77
N GLU A 67 2.68 -5.24 3.66
CA GLU A 67 3.32 -4.57 4.79
C GLU A 67 2.41 -3.54 5.42
N TRP A 68 1.66 -2.78 4.62
CA TRP A 68 0.65 -1.85 5.12
C TRP A 68 -0.42 -2.57 5.95
N GLU A 69 -0.94 -3.71 5.46
CA GLU A 69 -1.93 -4.50 6.20
C GLU A 69 -1.39 -4.98 7.55
N ALA A 70 -0.16 -5.49 7.57
CA ALA A 70 0.49 -5.96 8.78
C ALA A 70 0.69 -4.82 9.79
N GLU A 71 1.13 -3.66 9.32
CA GLU A 71 1.35 -2.49 10.17
C GLU A 71 0.05 -1.97 10.77
N MET A 72 -1.03 -1.89 9.99
CA MET A 72 -2.34 -1.48 10.52
C MET A 72 -2.83 -2.45 11.60
N ARG A 73 -2.66 -3.76 11.40
CA ARG A 73 -2.98 -4.77 12.45
C ARG A 73 -2.13 -4.58 13.71
N HIS A 74 -0.84 -4.25 13.56
CA HIS A 74 0.02 -3.97 14.71
C HIS A 74 -0.42 -2.71 15.46
N LEU A 75 -0.78 -1.64 14.76
CA LEU A 75 -1.29 -0.41 15.36
C LEU A 75 -2.61 -0.64 16.11
N GLU A 76 -3.53 -1.41 15.53
CA GLU A 76 -4.79 -1.79 16.19
C GLU A 76 -4.53 -2.57 17.48
N ALA A 77 -3.62 -3.54 17.45
CA ALA A 77 -3.24 -4.31 18.63
C ALA A 77 -2.61 -3.43 19.73
N HIS A 78 -1.74 -2.49 19.35
CA HIS A 78 -1.14 -1.55 20.29
C HIS A 78 -2.18 -0.59 20.91
N SER A 79 -3.11 -0.09 20.10
CA SER A 79 -4.22 0.75 20.57
C SER A 79 -5.10 0.01 21.56
N ALA A 80 -5.49 -1.23 21.24
CA ALA A 80 -6.29 -2.08 22.12
C ALA A 80 -5.57 -2.42 23.45
N ALA A 81 -4.25 -2.57 23.42
CA ALA A 81 -3.44 -2.78 24.62
C ALA A 81 -3.33 -1.50 25.48
N SER A 82 -3.20 -0.34 24.84
CA SER A 82 -3.05 0.96 25.51
C SER A 82 -4.36 1.49 26.10
N ASN A 83 -5.51 1.08 25.56
CA ASN A 83 -6.83 1.52 25.99
C ASN A 83 -7.46 0.62 27.08
N LYS A 84 -6.65 -0.21 27.75
CA LYS A 84 -7.10 -0.94 28.94
C LYS A 84 -7.26 0.06 30.09
N PRO A 85 -8.46 0.25 30.67
CA PRO A 85 -8.60 1.05 31.88
C PRO A 85 -7.77 0.38 32.98
N ASN A 86 -6.87 1.15 33.57
CA ASN A 86 -6.18 0.74 34.79
C ASN A 86 -7.26 0.53 35.86
N LEU A 87 -7.57 -0.73 36.16
CA LEU A 87 -8.44 -1.08 37.27
C LEU A 87 -7.54 -1.33 38.47
N ASP A 88 -7.09 -0.25 39.11
CA ASP A 88 -6.57 -0.22 40.48
C ASP A 88 -6.68 1.20 41.06
#